data_AF-A0A9E4F1C5-F1
#
_entry.id   AF-A0A9E4F1C5-F1
#
_cell.length_a   1.000
_cell.length_b   1.000
_cell.length_c   1.000
_cell.angle_alpha   90.00
_cell.angle_beta   90.00
_cell.angle_gamma   90.00
#
_symmetry.space_group_name_H-M   'P 1'
#
loop_
_entity.id
_entity.type
_entity.pdbx_description
1 polymer ?
#
loop_
_entity_poly.entity_id
_entity_poly.type
_entity_poly.pdbx_seq_one_letter_code
_entity_poly.pdbx_strand_id
1 'polypeptide(L)'
;DDVCLTEATIGVHTGTHLDAPMHYLHDAGGIETLNLETLMGPARVIAVENHECITAEELATKNLEGATRFLIKTRNSEDQWWTKPYSPDYCHMTAEAGQLLYDHGMELLGVDYLGV
;
A
#
# COMPACT_ATOMS: atom_id res chain seq x y z
N ASP A 1 29.75 3.16 -33.38
CA ASP A 1 28.82 2.39 -32.54
C ASP A 1 28.11 3.35 -31.62
N ASP A 2 26.90 3.74 -32.00
CA ASP A 2 26.09 4.67 -31.21
C ASP A 2 25.33 3.88 -30.15
N VAL A 3 25.73 4.06 -28.90
CA VAL A 3 25.03 3.49 -27.75
C VAL A 3 24.11 4.56 -27.17
N CYS A 4 22.88 4.19 -26.84
CA CYS A 4 21.98 5.02 -26.05
C CYS A 4 22.16 4.65 -24.57
N LEU A 5 22.91 5.48 -23.83
CA LEU A 5 23.14 5.31 -22.39
C LEU A 5 22.11 6.12 -21.60
N THR A 6 21.45 5.47 -20.64
CA THR A 6 20.54 6.10 -19.67
C THR A 6 20.98 5.77 -18.25
N GLU A 7 21.03 6.78 -17.38
CA GLU A 7 21.30 6.65 -15.94
C GLU A 7 20.12 7.25 -15.17
N ALA A 8 19.77 6.64 -14.03
CA ALA A 8 18.71 7.13 -13.16
C ALA A 8 19.15 7.04 -11.68
N THR A 9 18.87 8.10 -10.93
CA THR A 9 19.02 8.17 -9.47
C THR A 9 17.64 8.42 -8.88
N ILE A 10 17.12 7.47 -8.10
CA ILE A 10 15.77 7.51 -7.53
C ILE A 10 15.79 7.05 -6.07
N GLY A 11 14.88 7.59 -5.26
CA GLY A 11 14.59 7.04 -3.94
C GLY A 11 13.75 5.76 -4.07
N VAL A 12 13.92 4.81 -3.16
CA VAL A 12 13.21 3.51 -3.23
C VAL A 12 11.69 3.62 -2.98
N HIS A 13 11.23 4.73 -2.37
CA HIS A 13 9.81 5.05 -2.16
C HIS A 13 9.27 6.05 -3.21
N THR A 14 9.71 5.91 -4.46
CA THR A 14 9.26 6.77 -5.58
C THR A 14 8.15 6.09 -6.36
N GLY A 15 6.97 6.72 -6.44
CA GLY A 15 5.81 6.18 -7.17
C GLY A 15 5.23 4.92 -6.50
N THR A 16 4.68 3.99 -7.30
CA THR A 16 4.24 2.68 -6.79
C THR A 16 5.46 1.85 -6.40
N HIS A 17 5.54 1.46 -5.13
CA HIS A 17 6.69 0.75 -4.56
C HIS A 17 6.24 -0.27 -3.50
N LEU A 18 7.21 -0.95 -2.89
CA LEU A 18 7.00 -1.88 -1.78
C LEU A 18 7.91 -1.48 -0.62
N ASP A 19 7.38 -1.61 0.59
CA ASP A 19 8.16 -1.39 1.82
C ASP A 19 8.72 -2.71 2.33
N ALA A 20 10.04 -2.73 2.54
CA ALA A 20 10.71 -3.82 3.24
C ALA A 20 10.51 -3.69 4.77
N PRO A 21 10.57 -4.78 5.56
CA PRO A 21 10.48 -4.72 7.02
C PRO A 21 11.45 -3.72 7.66
N MET A 22 12.67 -3.62 7.12
CA MET A 22 13.68 -2.66 7.59
C MET A 22 13.27 -1.18 7.45
N HIS A 23 12.23 -0.86 6.66
CA HIS A 23 11.73 0.51 6.51
C HIS A 23 11.23 1.10 7.84
N TYR A 24 10.68 0.25 8.73
CA TYR A 24 10.21 0.65 10.06
C TYR A 24 10.94 -0.03 11.22
N LEU A 25 11.63 -1.15 10.97
CA LEU A 25 12.28 -1.97 11.99
C LEU A 25 13.78 -2.08 11.73
N HIS A 26 14.59 -1.34 12.50
CA HIS A 26 16.03 -1.13 12.27
C HIS A 26 16.87 -2.40 11.94
N ASP A 27 16.52 -3.55 12.53
CA ASP A 27 17.26 -4.82 12.36
C ASP A 27 16.47 -5.91 11.62
N ALA A 28 15.35 -5.55 10.98
CA ALA A 28 14.58 -6.48 10.17
C ALA A 28 15.19 -6.66 8.77
N GLY A 29 14.68 -7.64 8.03
CA GLY A 29 15.16 -7.96 6.68
C GLY A 29 14.89 -6.87 5.64
N GLY A 30 15.74 -6.83 4.61
CA GLY A 30 15.50 -6.03 3.41
C GLY A 30 14.47 -6.64 2.47
N ILE A 31 14.29 -6.04 1.30
CA ILE A 31 13.29 -6.47 0.31
C ILE A 31 13.52 -7.93 -0.14
N GLU A 32 14.77 -8.37 -0.17
CA GLU A 32 15.20 -9.73 -0.52
C GLU A 32 14.71 -10.80 0.46
N THR A 33 14.22 -10.39 1.64
CA THR A 33 13.68 -11.31 2.65
C THR A 33 12.19 -11.57 2.51
N LEU A 34 11.49 -10.80 1.67
CA LEU A 34 10.06 -10.98 1.44
C LEU A 34 9.81 -12.29 0.67
N ASN A 35 8.77 -13.03 1.08
CA ASN A 35 8.29 -14.17 0.32
C ASN A 35 7.58 -13.68 -0.95
N LEU A 36 8.14 -13.98 -2.12
CA LEU A 36 7.58 -13.55 -3.41
C LEU A 36 6.14 -14.04 -3.62
N GLU A 37 5.79 -15.21 -3.08
CA GLU A 37 4.41 -15.74 -3.16
C GLU A 37 3.40 -14.82 -2.48
N THR A 38 3.78 -14.08 -1.42
CA THR A 38 2.91 -13.07 -0.81
C THR A 38 2.52 -11.97 -1.79
N LEU A 39 3.41 -11.63 -2.73
CA LEU A 39 3.22 -10.57 -3.72
C LEU A 39 2.44 -11.03 -4.96
N MET A 40 2.16 -12.33 -5.09
CA MET A 40 1.52 -12.92 -6.26
C MET A 40 0.23 -13.64 -5.86
N GLY A 41 -0.85 -13.40 -6.60
CA GLY A 41 -2.10 -14.12 -6.42
C GLY A 41 -3.34 -13.23 -6.47
N PRO A 42 -4.53 -13.81 -6.22
CA PRO A 42 -5.77 -13.07 -6.19
C PRO A 42 -5.74 -11.99 -5.10
N ALA A 43 -6.14 -10.77 -5.46
CA ALA A 43 -6.31 -9.67 -4.53
C ALA A 43 -7.74 -9.14 -4.60
N ARG A 44 -8.23 -8.64 -3.46
CA ARG A 44 -9.53 -7.98 -3.37
C ARG A 44 -9.34 -6.48 -3.37
N VAL A 45 -9.96 -5.82 -4.32
CA VAL A 45 -10.07 -4.36 -4.33
C VAL A 45 -11.26 -3.96 -3.47
N ILE A 46 -11.03 -3.14 -2.46
CA ILE A 46 -12.06 -2.61 -1.58
C ILE A 46 -12.08 -1.09 -1.76
N ALA A 47 -13.20 -0.57 -2.22
CA ALA A 47 -13.44 0.87 -2.22
C ALA A 47 -14.01 1.30 -0.87
N VAL A 48 -13.39 2.32 -0.28
CA VAL A 48 -13.92 3.01 0.90
C VAL A 48 -14.61 4.31 0.50
N GLU A 49 -15.67 4.64 1.22
CA GLU A 49 -16.48 5.84 1.04
C GLU A 49 -16.04 6.95 2.01
N ASN A 50 -15.41 6.62 3.13
CA ASN A 50 -14.87 7.65 4.00
C ASN A 50 -13.73 8.41 3.32
N HIS A 51 -13.90 9.73 3.21
CA HIS A 51 -12.91 10.60 2.58
C HIS A 51 -11.70 10.87 3.49
N GLU A 52 -11.84 10.82 4.81
CA GLU A 52 -10.74 11.20 5.72
C GLU A 52 -9.76 10.06 5.99
N CYS A 53 -10.26 8.86 6.25
CA CYS A 53 -9.43 7.70 6.58
C CYS A 53 -10.15 6.37 6.36
N ILE A 54 -9.37 5.30 6.19
CA ILE A 54 -9.83 3.91 6.14
C ILE A 54 -10.04 3.43 7.58
N THR A 55 -11.29 3.18 7.99
CA THR A 55 -11.64 2.76 9.36
C THR A 55 -12.01 1.27 9.44
N ALA A 56 -11.81 0.68 10.63
CA ALA A 56 -12.23 -0.69 10.91
C ALA A 56 -13.76 -0.87 10.75
N GLU A 57 -14.54 0.11 11.19
CA GLU A 57 -16.01 0.10 11.09
C GLU A 57 -16.47 -0.01 9.64
N GLU A 58 -15.85 0.77 8.73
CA GLU A 58 -16.19 0.68 7.32
C GLU A 58 -15.73 -0.66 6.73
N LEU A 59 -14.50 -1.10 7.00
CA LEU A 59 -13.99 -2.37 6.49
C LEU A 59 -14.82 -3.57 6.95
N ALA A 60 -15.37 -3.53 8.17
CA ALA A 60 -16.25 -4.57 8.70
C ALA A 60 -17.55 -4.75 7.91
N THR A 61 -17.96 -3.75 7.11
CA THR A 61 -19.12 -3.84 6.23
C THR A 61 -18.82 -4.48 4.88
N LYS A 62 -17.54 -4.67 4.53
CA LYS A 62 -17.09 -5.17 3.23
C LYS A 62 -16.91 -6.69 3.28
N ASN A 63 -16.98 -7.34 2.11
CA ASN A 63 -16.72 -8.78 2.02
C ASN A 63 -15.21 -9.07 2.02
N LEU A 64 -14.69 -9.55 3.15
CA LEU A 64 -13.28 -9.96 3.29
C LEU A 64 -13.07 -11.47 3.08
N GLU A 65 -14.14 -12.25 2.93
CA GLU A 65 -14.09 -13.71 2.95
C GLU A 65 -13.23 -14.28 1.82
N GLY A 66 -12.29 -15.17 2.19
CA GLY A 66 -11.39 -15.85 1.27
C GLY A 66 -10.32 -14.98 0.61
N ALA A 67 -10.18 -13.71 1.01
CA ALA A 67 -9.12 -12.82 0.55
C ALA A 67 -8.03 -12.67 1.61
N THR A 68 -6.77 -12.73 1.19
CA THR A 68 -5.61 -12.41 2.04
C THR A 68 -4.79 -11.24 1.51
N ARG A 69 -5.08 -10.76 0.29
CA ARG A 69 -4.39 -9.63 -0.35
C ARG A 69 -5.44 -8.55 -0.62
N PHE A 70 -5.24 -7.38 -0.06
CA PHE A 70 -6.20 -6.28 -0.14
C PHE A 70 -5.58 -5.07 -0.83
N LEU A 71 -6.28 -4.52 -1.80
CA LEU A 71 -5.96 -3.22 -2.41
C LEU A 71 -7.07 -2.26 -2.02
N ILE A 72 -6.74 -1.21 -1.26
CA ILE A 72 -7.74 -0.25 -0.77
C ILE A 72 -7.75 0.95 -1.70
N LYS A 73 -8.91 1.19 -2.31
CA LYS A 73 -9.16 2.37 -3.15
C LYS A 73 -9.82 3.45 -2.30
N THR A 74 -9.23 4.63 -2.29
CA THR A 74 -9.69 5.80 -1.54
C THR A 74 -9.92 6.99 -2.48
N ARG A 75 -10.25 8.16 -1.91
CA ARG A 75 -10.25 9.44 -2.65
C ARG A 75 -8.87 9.85 -3.18
N ASN A 76 -7.78 9.27 -2.67
CA ASN A 76 -6.43 9.67 -3.08
C ASN A 76 -6.23 9.47 -4.58
N SER A 77 -6.79 8.39 -5.14
CA SER A 77 -6.78 8.09 -6.58
C SER A 77 -7.62 9.04 -7.43
N GLU A 78 -8.47 9.89 -6.85
CA GLU A 78 -9.26 10.88 -7.60
C GLU A 78 -8.44 12.12 -7.96
N ASP A 79 -7.26 12.27 -7.36
CA ASP A 79 -6.32 13.35 -7.65
C ASP A 79 -5.08 12.84 -8.40
N GLN A 80 -4.50 13.71 -9.23
CA GLN A 80 -3.21 13.46 -9.89
C GLN A 80 -2.05 13.82 -8.96
N TRP A 81 -2.02 13.19 -7.78
CA TRP A 81 -1.06 13.54 -6.72
C TRP A 81 0.41 13.43 -7.16
N TRP A 82 0.73 12.56 -8.11
CA TRP A 82 2.09 12.39 -8.66
C TRP A 82 2.60 13.62 -9.45
N THR A 83 1.74 14.59 -9.73
CA THR A 83 2.10 15.88 -10.36
C THR A 83 2.26 17.01 -9.35
N LYS A 84 2.05 16.73 -8.06
CA LYS A 84 1.97 17.72 -6.98
C LYS A 84 3.03 17.46 -5.90
N PRO A 85 3.36 18.46 -5.07
CA PRO A 85 4.11 18.22 -3.84
C PRO A 85 3.38 17.22 -2.94
N TYR A 86 4.14 16.54 -2.09
CA TYR A 86 3.58 15.69 -1.03
C TYR A 86 2.55 16.46 -0.20
N SER A 87 1.41 15.82 0.07
CA SER A 87 0.37 16.33 0.95
C SER A 87 0.20 15.37 2.14
N PRO A 88 0.22 15.85 3.39
CA PRO A 88 -0.14 15.04 4.56
C PRO A 88 -1.66 14.82 4.68
N ASP A 89 -2.47 15.51 3.86
CA ASP A 89 -3.94 15.37 3.82
C ASP A 89 -4.35 14.33 2.77
N TYR A 90 -3.95 13.08 3.01
CA TYR A 90 -4.41 11.92 2.26
C TYR A 90 -5.32 11.06 3.13
N CYS A 91 -6.19 10.29 2.49
CA CYS A 91 -6.96 9.25 3.16
C CYS A 91 -6.00 8.15 3.62
N HIS A 92 -5.69 8.14 4.92
CA HIS A 92 -4.75 7.24 5.58
C HIS A 92 -5.49 6.09 6.26
N MET A 93 -4.78 5.08 6.75
CA MET A 93 -5.37 3.96 7.48
C MET A 93 -5.29 4.15 9.01
N THR A 94 -6.37 3.82 9.73
CA THR A 94 -6.31 3.75 11.21
C THR A 94 -5.63 2.46 11.67
N ALA A 95 -5.03 2.47 12.85
CA ALA A 95 -4.37 1.27 13.41
C ALA A 95 -5.35 0.11 13.58
N GLU A 96 -6.60 0.38 13.95
CA GLU A 96 -7.66 -0.61 14.13
C GLU A 96 -8.07 -1.24 12.80
N ALA A 97 -8.06 -0.47 11.71
CA ALA A 97 -8.33 -1.00 10.37
C ALA A 97 -7.23 -1.98 9.93
N GLY A 98 -5.97 -1.63 10.19
CA GLY A 98 -4.82 -2.52 9.95
C GLY A 98 -4.90 -3.79 10.80
N GLN A 99 -5.24 -3.67 12.09
CA GLN A 99 -5.42 -4.81 12.98
C GLN A 99 -6.56 -5.73 12.52
N LEU A 100 -7.69 -5.16 12.08
CA LEU A 100 -8.82 -5.94 11.57
C LEU A 100 -8.41 -6.79 10.36
N LEU A 101 -7.67 -6.22 9.40
CA LEU A 101 -7.18 -6.97 8.24
C LEU A 101 -6.16 -8.03 8.64
N TYR A 102 -5.24 -7.71 9.56
CA TYR A 102 -4.29 -8.68 10.11
C TYR A 102 -4.99 -9.88 10.75
N ASP A 103 -6.00 -9.63 11.59
CA ASP A 103 -6.78 -10.68 12.25
C ASP A 103 -7.58 -11.54 11.24
N HIS A 104 -7.92 -10.99 10.07
CA HIS A 104 -8.51 -11.72 8.95
C HIS A 104 -7.50 -12.55 8.13
N GLY A 105 -6.22 -12.55 8.50
CA GLY A 105 -5.17 -13.29 7.79
C GLY A 105 -4.63 -12.54 6.57
N MET A 106 -4.61 -11.21 6.60
CA MET A 106 -3.97 -10.41 5.55
C MET A 106 -2.48 -10.76 5.43
N GLU A 107 -2.06 -11.00 4.20
CA GLU A 107 -0.67 -11.21 3.76
C GLU A 107 -0.14 -9.98 3.01
N LEU A 108 -1.00 -9.22 2.34
CA LEU A 108 -0.61 -8.04 1.55
C LEU A 108 -1.65 -6.94 1.68
N LEU A 109 -1.15 -5.71 1.88
CA LEU A 109 -1.91 -4.47 1.78
C LEU A 109 -1.33 -3.60 0.67
N GLY A 110 -2.18 -3.11 -0.22
CA GLY A 110 -1.87 -2.02 -1.13
C GLY A 110 -2.78 -0.82 -0.84
N VAL A 111 -2.18 0.36 -0.79
CA VAL A 111 -2.87 1.66 -0.68
C VAL A 111 -2.57 2.50 -1.91
N ASP A 112 -3.33 3.57 -2.10
CA ASP A 112 -3.28 4.41 -3.30
C ASP A 112 -2.68 5.81 -3.08
N TYR A 113 -1.78 5.92 -2.10
CA TYR A 113 -0.94 7.09 -1.85
C TYR A 113 0.51 6.69 -1.54
N LEU A 114 1.37 7.68 -1.28
CA LEU A 114 2.80 7.47 -1.00
C LEU A 114 3.10 6.80 0.35
N GLY A 115 2.11 6.72 1.24
CA GLY A 115 2.21 6.08 2.54
C GLY A 115 0.88 5.42 2.93
N VAL A 116 0.92 4.61 3.99
CA VAL A 116 -0.22 3.88 4.57
C VAL A 116 -0.92 4.70 5.64
#